data_AF-A0A6M0L5M9-F1
#
_entry.id   AF-A0A6M0L5M9-F1
#
_cell.length_a   1.000
_cell.length_b   1.000
_cell.length_c   1.000
_cell.angle_alpha   90.00
_cell.angle_beta   90.00
_cell.angle_gamma   90.00
#
_symmetry.space_group_name_H-M   'P 1'
#
loop_
_entity.id
_entity.type
_entity.pdbx_description
1 polymer ?
#
loop_
_entity_poly.entity_id
_entity_poly.type
_entity_poly.pdbx_seq_one_letter_code
_entity_poly.pdbx_strand_id
1 'polypeptide(L)'
;MPRGESQKPELVMLIDNLDWIYKPNAEWIKYDFDGTRDIINETGSKGFGNIYSDETEYAYSNGDSIVYRFTKNFELKHVTRLRKMETVDVSSVDKNKVIEEIEQFVKPVTDEQTKPLIDLQWLFNWLYQDEFK
;
A
#
# COMPACT_ATOMS: atom_id res chain seq x y z
N MET A 1 2.58 -14.45 -13.48
CA MET A 1 2.43 -13.51 -14.62
C MET A 1 3.45 -12.43 -14.41
N PRO A 2 4.10 -11.91 -15.47
CA PRO A 2 4.99 -10.80 -15.29
C PRO A 2 4.18 -9.62 -14.74
N ARG A 3 4.66 -9.02 -13.67
CA ARG A 3 4.14 -7.75 -13.19
C ARG A 3 4.37 -6.74 -14.35
N GLY A 4 3.50 -5.75 -14.55
CA GLY A 4 3.62 -4.78 -15.66
C GLY A 4 4.15 -3.43 -15.19
N GLU A 5 4.97 -2.74 -15.98
CA GLU A 5 5.61 -1.44 -15.70
C GLU A 5 4.64 -0.31 -15.24
N SER A 6 3.32 -0.51 -15.38
CA SER A 6 2.27 0.36 -14.85
C SER A 6 1.98 0.16 -13.34
N GLN A 7 2.70 -0.73 -12.66
CA GLN A 7 2.62 -0.93 -11.23
C GLN A 7 3.44 0.12 -10.50
N LYS A 8 2.77 0.95 -9.70
CA LYS A 8 3.33 1.92 -8.74
C LYS A 8 4.53 1.31 -7.98
N PRO A 9 5.76 1.47 -8.48
CA PRO A 9 6.89 0.63 -8.08
C PRO A 9 7.34 0.99 -6.66
N GLU A 10 7.20 2.26 -6.31
CA GLU A 10 7.43 2.78 -4.96
C GLU A 10 6.49 2.14 -3.92
N LEU A 11 5.20 1.94 -4.25
CA LEU A 11 4.24 1.29 -3.36
C LEU A 11 4.55 -0.20 -3.20
N VAL A 12 4.84 -0.89 -4.30
CA VAL A 12 5.25 -2.31 -4.26
C VAL A 12 6.51 -2.45 -3.40
N MET A 13 7.53 -1.63 -3.69
CA MET A 13 8.78 -1.63 -2.94
C MET A 13 8.55 -1.37 -1.48
N LEU A 14 7.72 -0.39 -1.13
CA LEU A 14 7.43 -0.09 0.25
C LEU A 14 6.75 -1.28 0.94
N ILE A 15 5.60 -1.72 0.42
CA ILE A 15 4.69 -2.63 1.14
C ILE A 15 5.22 -4.08 1.16
N ASP A 16 5.74 -4.59 0.04
CA ASP A 16 6.23 -5.98 -0.03
C ASP A 16 7.55 -6.16 0.75
N ASN A 17 8.27 -5.07 1.06
CA ASN A 17 9.61 -5.12 1.67
C ASN A 17 9.67 -4.48 3.07
N LEU A 18 8.52 -4.26 3.72
CA LEU A 18 8.45 -3.65 5.07
C LEU A 18 9.35 -4.32 6.11
N ASP A 19 9.64 -5.62 5.95
CA ASP A 19 10.52 -6.38 6.83
C ASP A 19 11.93 -5.78 6.92
N TRP A 20 12.47 -5.25 5.81
CA TRP A 20 13.89 -4.90 5.68
C TRP A 20 14.16 -3.45 5.23
N ILE A 21 13.16 -2.73 4.71
CA ILE A 21 13.32 -1.30 4.46
C ILE A 21 13.39 -0.50 5.78
N TYR A 22 13.93 0.72 5.68
CA TYR A 22 13.99 1.63 6.82
C TYR A 22 12.57 1.92 7.32
N LYS A 23 12.38 1.89 8.63
CA LYS A 23 11.08 2.14 9.26
C LYS A 23 11.22 3.40 10.10
N PRO A 24 10.73 4.56 9.61
CA PRO A 24 10.74 5.77 10.41
C PRO A 24 9.98 5.52 11.72
N ASN A 25 10.65 5.85 12.82
CA ASN A 25 10.06 5.75 14.14
C ASN A 25 9.36 7.08 14.47
N ALA A 26 8.08 7.19 14.10
CA ALA A 26 7.22 8.31 14.45
C ALA A 26 6.07 7.80 15.34
N GLU A 27 5.68 8.55 16.37
CA GLU A 27 4.67 8.12 17.36
C GLU A 27 3.32 7.72 16.74
N TRP A 28 3.03 8.23 15.55
CA TRP A 28 1.78 8.02 14.83
C TRP A 28 1.86 6.98 13.71
N ILE A 29 3.03 6.35 13.49
CA ILE A 29 3.18 5.21 12.58
C ILE A 29 3.42 3.95 13.39
N LYS A 30 2.65 2.91 13.13
CA LYS A 30 2.90 1.56 13.65
C LYS A 30 3.09 0.58 12.50
N TYR A 31 3.87 -0.45 12.77
CA TYR A 31 4.13 -1.55 11.85
C TYR A 31 3.73 -2.85 12.50
N ASP A 32 2.96 -3.68 11.80
CA ASP A 32 2.62 -5.05 12.20
C ASP A 32 3.19 -6.03 11.18
N PHE A 33 3.69 -7.16 11.65
CA PHE A 33 4.33 -8.22 10.87
C PHE A 33 3.79 -9.61 11.21
N ASP A 34 2.82 -9.72 12.13
CA ASP A 34 2.21 -10.99 12.48
C ASP A 34 1.15 -11.39 11.44
N GLY A 35 1.58 -12.14 10.42
CA GLY A 35 0.74 -12.66 9.34
C GLY A 35 0.52 -11.70 8.15
N THR A 36 0.50 -10.39 8.37
CA THR A 36 0.44 -9.35 7.32
C THR A 36 1.49 -8.28 7.54
N ARG A 37 1.88 -7.56 6.47
CA ARG A 37 2.81 -6.42 6.55
C ARG A 37 2.03 -5.12 6.58
N ASP A 38 1.82 -4.54 7.76
CA ASP A 38 0.93 -3.40 7.93
C ASP A 38 1.69 -2.10 8.16
N ILE A 39 1.23 -1.02 7.51
CA ILE A 39 1.51 0.35 7.94
C ILE A 39 0.22 0.90 8.51
N ILE A 40 0.25 1.34 9.76
CA ILE A 40 -0.89 1.93 10.47
C ILE A 40 -0.55 3.40 10.75
N ASN A 41 -1.43 4.31 10.35
CA ASN A 41 -1.26 5.75 10.61
C ASN A 41 -2.39 6.26 11.52
N GLU A 42 -2.03 6.82 12.68
CA GLU A 42 -2.95 7.44 13.63
C GLU A 42 -3.08 8.97 13.43
N THR A 43 -2.22 9.60 12.63
CA THR A 43 -2.32 11.02 12.27
C THR A 43 -3.12 11.23 10.99
N GLY A 44 -4.38 11.56 11.18
CA GLY A 44 -5.23 12.14 10.16
C GLY A 44 -6.62 12.43 10.73
N SER A 45 -7.21 13.56 10.35
CA SER A 45 -8.57 13.98 10.73
C SER A 45 -9.70 12.99 10.33
N LYS A 46 -9.35 11.86 9.70
CA LYS A 46 -10.27 10.84 9.20
C LYS A 46 -10.25 9.52 9.99
N GLY A 47 -9.32 9.31 10.94
CA GLY A 47 -9.25 8.08 11.74
C GLY A 47 -8.24 7.03 11.23
N PHE A 48 -8.26 5.86 11.88
CA PHE A 48 -7.35 4.73 11.67
C PHE A 48 -7.38 4.23 10.22
N GLY A 49 -6.25 4.34 9.51
CA GLY A 49 -6.05 3.71 8.20
C GLY A 49 -4.92 2.69 8.27
N ASN A 50 -5.01 1.62 7.47
CA ASN A 50 -3.95 0.65 7.31
C ASN A 50 -3.82 0.18 5.87
N ILE A 51 -2.59 -0.11 5.45
CA ILE A 51 -2.32 -0.84 4.20
C ILE A 51 -1.50 -2.07 4.50
N TYR A 52 -1.87 -3.20 3.90
CA TYR A 52 -1.12 -4.43 4.04
C TYR A 52 -1.02 -5.26 2.76
N SER A 53 -0.05 -6.15 2.77
CA SER A 53 0.26 -7.10 1.70
C SER A 53 0.37 -8.52 2.26
N ASP A 54 -0.29 -9.47 1.60
CA ASP A 54 -0.08 -10.92 1.78
C ASP A 54 0.45 -11.57 0.49
N GLU A 55 0.49 -12.90 0.40
CA GLU A 55 0.98 -13.59 -0.81
C GLU A 55 0.09 -13.37 -2.06
N THR A 56 -1.17 -12.97 -1.87
CA THR A 56 -2.22 -13.01 -2.89
C THR A 56 -2.75 -11.65 -3.30
N GLU A 57 -2.76 -10.67 -2.40
CA GLU A 57 -3.33 -9.35 -2.64
C GLU A 57 -2.75 -8.24 -1.76
N TYR A 58 -3.17 -7.01 -2.07
CA TYR A 58 -3.02 -5.85 -1.20
C TYR A 58 -4.38 -5.45 -0.65
N ALA A 59 -4.42 -4.92 0.57
CA ALA A 59 -5.63 -4.33 1.12
C ALA A 59 -5.31 -2.98 1.76
N TYR A 60 -6.17 -2.00 1.51
CA TYR A 60 -6.11 -0.67 2.10
C TYR A 60 -7.43 -0.36 2.79
N SER A 61 -7.40 -0.05 4.08
CA SER A 61 -8.53 0.53 4.81
C SER A 61 -8.28 2.01 5.04
N ASN A 62 -9.25 2.83 4.68
CA ASN A 62 -9.20 4.25 5.03
C ASN A 62 -9.94 4.55 6.33
N GLY A 63 -9.79 5.79 6.81
CA GLY A 63 -10.41 6.26 8.05
C GLY A 63 -11.96 6.24 8.04
N ASP A 64 -12.57 6.23 6.86
CA ASP A 64 -14.03 6.09 6.69
C ASP A 64 -14.51 4.63 6.82
N SER A 65 -13.61 3.72 7.20
CA SER A 65 -13.87 2.28 7.33
C SER A 65 -14.30 1.64 6.00
N ILE A 66 -13.71 2.10 4.90
CA ILE A 66 -13.83 1.50 3.58
C ILE A 66 -12.55 0.71 3.30
N VAL A 67 -12.71 -0.57 2.97
CA VAL A 67 -11.62 -1.46 2.61
C VAL A 67 -11.61 -1.68 1.12
N TYR A 68 -10.45 -1.47 0.50
CA TYR A 68 -10.16 -1.69 -0.91
C TYR A 68 -9.17 -2.85 -1.03
N ARG A 69 -9.51 -3.88 -1.79
CA ARG A 69 -8.63 -5.03 -2.06
C ARG A 69 -8.17 -5.02 -3.51
N PHE A 70 -6.87 -5.17 -3.71
CA PHE A 70 -6.24 -5.13 -5.03
C PHE A 70 -5.51 -6.44 -5.33
N THR A 71 -5.51 -6.86 -6.59
CA THR A 71 -4.58 -7.91 -7.05
C THR A 71 -3.13 -7.46 -6.80
N LYS A 72 -2.18 -8.40 -6.86
CA LYS A 72 -0.74 -8.06 -6.95
C LYS A 72 -0.37 -7.17 -8.13
N ASN A 73 -1.25 -7.07 -9.12
CA ASN A 73 -1.13 -6.14 -10.24
C ASN A 73 -1.78 -4.77 -10.00
N PHE A 74 -2.12 -4.44 -8.74
CA PHE A 74 -2.84 -3.22 -8.36
C PHE A 74 -4.18 -3.05 -9.09
N GLU A 75 -4.85 -4.13 -9.48
CA GLU A 75 -6.22 -4.08 -10.01
C GLU A 75 -7.22 -4.16 -8.87
N LEU A 76 -8.20 -3.25 -8.82
CA LEU A 76 -9.20 -3.24 -7.76
C LEU A 76 -10.15 -4.44 -7.93
N LYS A 77 -10.23 -5.31 -6.92
CA LYS A 77 -11.04 -6.55 -6.94
C LYS A 77 -12.31 -6.44 -6.11
N HIS A 78 -12.23 -5.75 -4.97
CA HIS A 78 -13.30 -5.72 -3.99
C HIS A 78 -13.25 -4.44 -3.17
N VAL A 79 -14.44 -3.92 -2.84
CA VAL A 79 -14.59 -2.75 -1.97
C VAL A 79 -15.69 -3.03 -0.96
N THR A 80 -15.41 -2.81 0.32
CA THR A 80 -16.36 -3.05 1.41
C THR A 80 -16.48 -1.82 2.30
N ARG A 81 -17.69 -1.34 2.55
CA ARG A 81 -17.98 -0.37 3.61
C ARG A 81 -18.25 -1.12 4.91
N LEU A 82 -17.24 -1.23 5.78
CA LEU A 82 -17.32 -2.04 7.00
C LEU A 82 -18.46 -1.62 7.92
N ARG A 83 -18.67 -0.30 8.11
CA ARG A 83 -19.75 0.24 8.96
C ARG A 83 -21.15 -0.17 8.51
N LYS A 84 -21.32 -0.45 7.21
CA LYS A 84 -22.61 -0.87 6.62
C LYS A 84 -22.66 -2.35 6.28
N MET A 85 -21.54 -3.07 6.43
CA MET A 85 -21.36 -4.44 5.95
C MET A 85 -21.76 -4.60 4.48
N GLU A 86 -21.42 -3.61 3.66
CA GLU A 86 -21.91 -3.48 2.28
C GLU A 86 -20.75 -3.61 1.28
N THR A 87 -20.91 -4.46 0.28
CA THR A 87 -20.02 -4.52 -0.88
C THR A 87 -20.37 -3.41 -1.85
N VAL A 88 -19.37 -2.64 -2.27
CA VAL A 88 -19.50 -1.58 -3.28
C VAL A 88 -19.12 -2.16 -4.64
N ASP A 89 -19.88 -1.79 -5.68
CA ASP A 89 -19.53 -2.12 -7.06
C ASP A 89 -18.21 -1.45 -7.44
N VAL A 90 -17.20 -2.26 -7.76
CA VAL A 90 -15.85 -1.82 -8.15
C VAL A 90 -15.89 -0.87 -9.34
N SER A 91 -16.83 -1.06 -10.28
CA SER A 91 -16.95 -0.20 -11.47
C SER A 91 -17.39 1.24 -11.14
N SER A 92 -18.02 1.44 -9.97
CA SER A 92 -18.42 2.75 -9.46
C SER A 92 -17.29 3.50 -8.73
N VAL A 93 -16.15 2.85 -8.51
CA VAL A 93 -15.02 3.39 -7.75
C VAL A 93 -13.98 3.97 -8.68
N ASP A 94 -13.59 5.21 -8.41
CA ASP A 94 -12.46 5.86 -9.08
C ASP A 94 -11.15 5.31 -8.52
N LYS A 95 -10.62 4.28 -9.18
CA LYS A 95 -9.37 3.60 -8.80
C LYS A 95 -8.20 4.59 -8.65
N ASN A 96 -8.10 5.61 -9.50
CA ASN A 96 -6.97 6.54 -9.47
C ASN A 96 -7.00 7.38 -8.19
N LYS A 97 -8.18 7.84 -7.78
CA LYS A 97 -8.33 8.56 -6.49
C LYS A 97 -7.96 7.70 -5.28
N VAL A 98 -8.31 6.41 -5.30
CA VAL A 98 -7.93 5.50 -4.21
C VAL A 98 -6.41 5.32 -4.17
N ILE A 99 -5.76 5.22 -5.32
CA ILE A 99 -4.29 5.12 -5.38
C ILE A 99 -3.63 6.42 -4.91
N GLU A 100 -4.12 7.59 -5.31
CA GLU A 100 -3.64 8.88 -4.79
C GLU A 100 -3.80 8.97 -3.27
N GLU A 101 -4.90 8.45 -2.73
CA GLU A 101 -5.13 8.37 -1.28
C GLU A 101 -4.10 7.46 -0.59
N ILE A 102 -3.80 6.29 -1.17
CA ILE A 102 -2.76 5.38 -0.68
C ILE A 102 -1.38 6.06 -0.73
N GLU A 103 -1.04 6.73 -1.83
CA GLU A 103 0.22 7.47 -1.97
C GLU A 103 0.36 8.53 -0.89
N GLN A 104 -0.71 9.29 -0.59
CA GLN A 104 -0.73 10.26 0.51
C GLN A 104 -0.60 9.58 1.89
N PHE A 105 -1.24 8.43 2.07
CA PHE A 105 -1.20 7.68 3.32
C PHE A 105 0.22 7.20 3.64
N VAL A 106 0.94 6.69 2.64
CA VAL A 106 2.32 6.19 2.82
C VAL A 106 3.39 7.28 2.69
N LYS A 107 3.03 8.45 2.15
CA LYS A 107 3.96 9.56 1.88
C LYS A 107 4.91 9.86 3.05
N PRO A 108 4.45 9.89 4.31
CA PRO A 108 5.36 10.18 5.41
C PRO A 108 6.41 9.09 5.67
N VAL A 109 6.11 7.83 5.33
CA VAL A 109 7.08 6.73 5.38
C VAL A 109 8.07 6.85 4.22
N THR A 110 7.57 7.13 3.02
CA THR A 110 8.39 7.25 1.81
C THR A 110 9.29 8.49 1.86
N ASP A 111 8.82 9.64 2.36
CA ASP A 111 9.60 10.86 2.51
C ASP A 111 10.84 10.62 3.39
N GLU A 112 10.72 9.82 4.44
CA GLU A 112 11.87 9.44 5.28
C GLU A 112 12.79 8.40 4.61
N GLN A 113 12.31 7.63 3.62
CA GLN A 113 13.19 6.82 2.76
C GLN A 113 14.05 7.67 1.82
N THR A 114 13.58 8.87 1.42
CA THR A 114 14.26 9.72 0.43
C THR A 114 15.51 10.45 0.95
N LYS A 115 15.84 10.35 2.25
CA LYS A 115 17.19 10.65 2.74
C LYS A 115 18.09 9.46 2.36
N PRO A 116 18.99 9.57 1.38
CA PRO A 116 19.41 8.40 0.63
C PRO A 116 20.34 7.51 1.44
N LEU A 117 19.95 6.23 1.56
CA LEU A 117 20.90 5.12 1.46
C LEU A 117 20.73 4.36 0.14
N ILE A 118 19.50 4.24 -0.42
CA ILE A 118 19.19 3.52 -1.69
C ILE A 118 17.96 4.15 -2.40
N ASP A 119 18.00 4.23 -3.73
CA ASP A 119 16.86 4.63 -4.60
C ASP A 119 15.88 3.46 -4.79
N LEU A 120 14.60 3.65 -4.43
CA LEU A 120 13.57 2.58 -4.48
C LEU A 120 13.25 2.14 -5.91
N GLN A 121 13.31 3.03 -6.90
CA GLN A 121 13.09 2.68 -8.29
C GLN A 121 14.24 1.82 -8.82
N TRP A 122 15.48 2.14 -8.44
CA TRP A 122 16.63 1.31 -8.76
C TRP A 122 16.53 -0.09 -8.12
N LEU A 123 16.16 -0.16 -6.84
CA LEU A 123 16.03 -1.41 -6.10
C LEU A 123 14.91 -2.29 -6.67
N PHE A 124 13.80 -1.69 -7.06
CA PHE A 124 12.70 -2.37 -7.75
C PHE A 124 13.19 -3.03 -9.05
N ASN A 125 13.88 -2.26 -9.89
CA ASN A 125 14.40 -2.77 -11.15
C ASN A 125 15.40 -3.92 -10.94
N TRP A 126 16.16 -3.91 -9.84
CA TRP A 126 17.10 -4.99 -9.49
C TRP A 126 16.40 -6.25 -8.97
N LEU A 127 15.45 -6.11 -8.03
CA LEU A 127 14.76 -7.24 -7.40
C LEU A 127 13.82 -7.97 -8.35
N TYR A 128 13.08 -7.21 -9.15
CA TYR A 128 12.00 -7.76 -9.94
C TYR A 128 12.33 -7.85 -11.43
N GLN A 129 13.58 -7.63 -11.85
CA GLN A 129 13.97 -7.59 -13.27
C GLN A 129 13.45 -8.78 -14.11
N ASP A 130 13.37 -9.97 -13.51
CA ASP A 130 12.91 -11.20 -14.17
C ASP A 130 11.39 -11.42 -14.09
N GLU A 131 10.69 -10.68 -13.22
CA GLU A 131 9.22 -10.69 -13.13
C GLU A 131 8.56 -9.73 -14.11
N PHE A 132 9.30 -8.94 -14.89
CA PHE A 132 8.75 -7.98 -15.86
C PHE A 132 9.18 -8.26 -17.32
N LYS A 133 9.82 -9.41 -17.60
CA LYS A 133 10.22 -9.86 -18.95
C LYS A 133 9.10 -10.56 -19.72
#